data_AF-A0A1Q3A0Y6-F1
#
_entry.id   AF-A0A1Q3A0Y6-F1
#
_cell.length_a   1.000
_cell.length_b   1.000
_cell.length_c   1.000
_cell.angle_alpha   90.00
_cell.angle_beta   90.00
_cell.angle_gamma   90.00
#
_symmetry.space_group_name_H-M   'P 1'
#
loop_
_entity.id
_entity.type
_entity.pdbx_description
1 polymer ?
#
loop_
_entity_poly.entity_id
_entity_poly.type
_entity_poly.pdbx_seq_one_letter_code
_entity_poly.pdbx_strand_id
1 'polypeptide(L)'
;MDRKQISVGFIGYPNTGKSSIINTLRKKKVCQVAPIPGETKVWQYITLMKRIFLIDCPGIVPPSSTDNEQDILLRGVVRVENVSNAEQYIPAVLERCQVKHVERTYEISGWKDATDFLQMLARKQGRLLKGGEPDESSVAKHVVRDFNRGKIPWFVLPPEKEEEEKAKEEDKNSKKRSQQDEEVVNAKKSKTN
;
A
#
# COMPACT_ATOMS: atom_id res chain seq x y z
N MET A 1 -44.31 25.89 -6.49
CA MET A 1 -42.93 26.33 -6.24
C MET A 1 -42.00 25.14 -6.48
N ASP A 2 -41.30 25.13 -7.60
CA ASP A 2 -40.29 24.11 -7.91
C ASP A 2 -39.17 24.16 -6.88
N ARG A 3 -39.11 23.14 -6.02
CA ARG A 3 -38.04 23.02 -5.03
C ARG A 3 -36.77 22.57 -5.74
N LYS A 4 -35.73 23.42 -5.75
CA LYS A 4 -34.41 23.16 -6.36
C LYS A 4 -33.89 21.75 -6.09
N GLN A 5 -33.41 21.09 -7.14
CA GLN A 5 -32.68 19.82 -7.10
C GLN A 5 -31.20 20.09 -6.79
N ILE A 6 -30.53 19.13 -6.13
CA ILE A 6 -29.11 19.23 -5.76
C ILE A 6 -28.37 18.07 -6.41
N SER A 7 -27.24 18.37 -7.06
CA SER A 7 -26.32 17.39 -7.63
C SER A 7 -25.01 17.43 -6.86
N VAL A 8 -24.50 16.27 -6.45
CA VAL A 8 -23.28 16.11 -5.65
C VAL A 8 -22.30 15.24 -6.43
N GLY A 9 -21.15 15.80 -6.82
CA GLY A 9 -20.10 15.08 -7.52
C GLY A 9 -19.08 14.42 -6.60
N PHE A 10 -18.66 13.21 -6.94
CA PHE A 10 -17.56 12.50 -6.28
C PHE A 10 -16.30 12.63 -7.12
N ILE A 11 -15.30 13.34 -6.61
CA ILE A 11 -14.03 13.61 -7.29
C ILE A 11 -12.88 13.05 -6.45
N GLY A 12 -11.83 12.56 -7.10
CA GLY A 12 -10.63 12.09 -6.43
C GLY A 12 -9.83 11.11 -7.29
N TYR A 13 -8.72 10.61 -6.74
CA TYR A 13 -7.83 9.65 -7.40
C TYR A 13 -8.55 8.37 -7.83
N PRO A 14 -8.03 7.62 -8.82
CA PRO A 14 -8.46 6.25 -9.09
C PRO A 14 -8.42 5.38 -7.81
N ASN A 15 -9.28 4.35 -7.74
CA ASN A 15 -9.30 3.37 -6.64
C ASN A 15 -9.55 3.90 -5.21
N THR A 16 -9.91 5.17 -5.03
CA THR A 16 -10.28 5.74 -3.71
C THR A 16 -11.67 5.36 -3.21
N GLY A 17 -12.43 4.56 -3.97
CA GLY A 17 -13.73 4.05 -3.54
C GLY A 17 -14.94 4.94 -3.84
N LYS A 18 -14.81 5.95 -4.71
CA LYS A 18 -15.93 6.85 -5.14
C LYS A 18 -17.22 6.08 -5.49
N SER A 19 -17.13 5.17 -6.47
CA SER A 19 -18.23 4.32 -6.91
C SER A 19 -18.75 3.38 -5.82
N SER A 20 -17.86 2.90 -4.93
CA SER A 20 -18.23 2.06 -3.78
C SER A 20 -19.01 2.84 -2.73
N ILE A 21 -18.66 4.09 -2.46
CA ILE A 21 -19.41 4.98 -1.56
C ILE A 21 -20.82 5.20 -2.12
N ILE A 22 -20.95 5.45 -3.42
CA ILE A 22 -22.26 5.62 -4.07
C ILE A 22 -23.11 4.36 -3.96
N ASN A 23 -22.54 3.19 -4.25
CA ASN A 23 -23.22 1.89 -4.09
C ASN A 23 -23.69 1.67 -2.64
N THR A 24 -22.87 2.07 -1.67
CA THR A 24 -23.20 1.98 -0.24
C THR A 24 -24.36 2.90 0.12
N LEU A 25 -24.33 4.16 -0.33
CA LEU A 25 -25.43 5.12 -0.14
C LEU A 25 -26.73 4.64 -0.79
N ARG A 26 -26.64 3.96 -1.95
CA ARG A 26 -27.81 3.38 -2.64
C ARG A 26 -28.26 2.03 -2.07
N LYS A 27 -27.47 1.40 -1.19
CA LYS A 27 -27.68 0.03 -0.68
C LYS A 27 -27.87 -1.02 -1.78
N LYS A 28 -27.34 -0.77 -2.97
CA LYS A 28 -27.39 -1.68 -4.12
C LYS A 28 -26.28 -1.35 -5.10
N LYS A 29 -25.89 -2.32 -5.94
CA LYS A 29 -24.90 -2.12 -7.00
C LYS A 29 -25.51 -1.30 -8.13
N VAL A 30 -25.18 -0.01 -8.19
CA VAL A 30 -25.54 0.92 -9.27
C VAL A 30 -24.35 1.28 -10.14
N CYS A 31 -23.17 1.45 -9.55
CA CYS A 31 -21.90 1.66 -10.23
C CYS A 31 -21.16 0.34 -10.37
N GLN A 32 -20.42 0.19 -11.48
CA GLN A 32 -19.40 -0.85 -11.56
C GLN A 32 -18.22 -0.50 -10.65
N VAL A 33 -17.64 -1.53 -10.04
CA VAL A 33 -16.51 -1.42 -9.12
C VAL A 33 -15.57 -2.58 -9.39
N ALA A 34 -14.28 -2.29 -9.42
CA ALA A 34 -13.23 -3.27 -9.58
C ALA A 34 -11.96 -2.78 -8.88
N PRO A 35 -11.09 -3.67 -8.38
CA PRO A 35 -9.80 -3.32 -7.78
C PRO A 35 -8.74 -3.07 -8.86
N ILE A 36 -9.12 -2.33 -9.92
CA ILE A 36 -8.26 -1.91 -11.02
C ILE A 36 -8.61 -0.45 -11.37
N PRO A 37 -7.59 0.38 -11.67
CA PRO A 37 -7.85 1.75 -12.10
C PRO A 37 -8.53 1.78 -13.46
N GLY A 38 -9.32 2.84 -13.68
CA GLY A 38 -10.03 3.10 -14.93
C GLY A 38 -11.34 2.31 -15.09
N GLU A 39 -11.93 1.81 -14.01
CA GLU A 39 -13.24 1.14 -14.05
C GLU A 39 -14.35 2.13 -14.48
N THR A 40 -14.46 3.26 -13.79
CA THR A 40 -15.37 4.35 -14.18
C THR A 40 -14.72 5.19 -15.27
N LYS A 41 -15.17 5.03 -16.52
CA LYS A 41 -14.63 5.74 -17.70
C LYS A 41 -15.37 7.01 -18.05
N VAL A 42 -16.66 7.07 -17.74
CA VAL A 42 -17.56 8.17 -18.08
C VAL A 42 -18.37 8.51 -16.85
N TRP A 43 -18.64 9.80 -16.65
CA TRP A 43 -19.49 10.25 -15.56
C TRP A 43 -20.94 9.76 -15.70
N GLN A 44 -21.63 9.56 -14.58
CA GLN A 44 -23.03 9.10 -14.58
C GLN A 44 -23.84 9.70 -13.43
N TYR A 45 -25.11 10.01 -13.71
CA TYR A 45 -26.07 10.51 -12.74
C TYR A 45 -26.79 9.37 -12.03
N ILE A 46 -26.86 9.46 -10.70
CA ILE A 46 -27.46 8.43 -9.84
C ILE A 46 -28.40 9.10 -8.85
N THR A 47 -29.69 8.84 -8.97
CA THR A 47 -30.69 9.40 -8.06
C THR A 47 -30.61 8.77 -6.67
N LEU A 48 -30.15 9.50 -5.65
CA LEU A 48 -30.17 9.03 -4.26
C LEU A 48 -31.58 9.18 -3.66
N MET A 49 -32.15 10.37 -3.79
CA MET A 49 -33.49 10.73 -3.34
C MET A 49 -34.21 11.54 -4.43
N LYS A 50 -35.51 11.81 -4.29
CA LYS A 50 -36.30 12.62 -5.24
C LYS A 50 -35.67 13.97 -5.59
N ARG A 51 -34.78 14.51 -4.75
CA ARG A 51 -34.16 15.84 -4.89
C ARG A 51 -32.63 15.84 -4.88
N ILE A 52 -31.99 14.69 -4.69
CA ILE A 52 -30.52 14.58 -4.57
C ILE A 52 -30.03 13.58 -5.61
N PHE A 53 -29.15 14.06 -6.49
CA PHE A 53 -28.43 13.24 -7.46
C PHE A 53 -26.97 13.18 -7.08
N LEU A 54 -26.38 11.99 -7.22
CA LEU A 54 -24.96 11.75 -7.08
C LEU A 54 -24.37 11.65 -8.48
N ILE A 55 -23.16 12.17 -8.67
CA ILE A 55 -22.41 12.06 -9.92
C ILE A 55 -21.15 11.27 -9.60
N ASP A 56 -21.05 10.08 -10.19
CA ASP A 56 -19.82 9.29 -10.17
C ASP A 56 -18.91 9.77 -11.29
N CYS A 57 -17.67 10.13 -10.99
CA CYS A 57 -16.71 10.63 -11.98
C CYS A 57 -15.51 9.68 -12.11
N PRO A 58 -14.85 9.63 -13.29
CA PRO A 58 -13.56 8.98 -13.43
C PRO A 58 -12.53 9.48 -12.42
N GLY A 59 -11.55 8.64 -12.09
CA GLY A 59 -10.43 9.06 -11.25
C GLY A 59 -9.54 10.05 -11.98
N ILE A 60 -9.13 11.12 -11.31
CA ILE A 60 -8.21 12.12 -11.86
C ILE A 60 -6.86 12.07 -11.13
N VAL A 61 -5.79 12.28 -11.89
CA VAL A 61 -4.44 12.43 -11.34
C VAL A 61 -3.87 13.72 -11.94
N PRO A 62 -3.79 14.81 -11.15
CA PRO A 62 -3.18 16.04 -11.61
C PRO A 62 -1.72 15.80 -11.99
N PRO A 63 -1.22 16.36 -13.12
CA PRO A 63 0.20 16.29 -13.43
C PRO A 63 0.97 17.14 -12.41
N SER A 64 1.90 16.53 -11.69
CA SER A 64 2.86 17.22 -10.84
C SER A 64 4.28 16.92 -11.31
N SER A 65 5.14 17.94 -11.37
CA SER A 65 6.56 17.76 -11.67
C SER A 65 7.34 17.11 -10.53
N THR A 66 6.76 17.03 -9.33
CA THR A 66 7.36 16.41 -8.15
C THR A 66 6.97 14.95 -7.95
N ASP A 67 5.96 14.45 -8.68
CA ASP A 67 5.50 13.08 -8.50
C ASP A 67 6.49 12.11 -9.17
N ASN A 68 7.01 11.17 -8.38
CA ASN A 68 7.81 10.06 -8.89
C ASN A 68 6.90 8.94 -9.43
N GLU A 69 7.35 8.20 -10.44
CA GLU A 69 6.65 7.03 -10.98
C GLU A 69 6.34 6.01 -9.87
N GLN A 70 7.27 5.86 -8.92
CA GLN A 70 7.11 5.00 -7.75
C GLN A 70 5.87 5.40 -6.93
N ASP A 71 5.64 6.69 -6.68
CA ASP A 71 4.49 7.17 -5.91
C ASP A 71 3.18 6.99 -6.67
N ILE A 72 3.20 7.24 -7.99
CA ILE A 72 2.03 7.04 -8.86
C ILE A 72 1.60 5.57 -8.84
N LEU A 73 2.56 4.64 -8.91
CA LEU A 73 2.30 3.20 -8.87
C LEU A 73 1.70 2.76 -7.52
N LEU A 74 2.27 3.23 -6.41
CA LEU A 74 1.88 2.83 -5.06
C LEU A 74 0.61 3.54 -4.55
N ARG A 75 0.14 4.59 -5.25
CA ARG A 75 -1.21 5.14 -5.10
C ARG A 75 -2.27 4.33 -5.86
N GLY A 76 -1.90 3.27 -6.58
CA GLY A 76 -2.84 2.42 -7.33
C GLY A 76 -3.45 3.10 -8.57
N VAL A 77 -2.75 4.06 -9.16
CA VAL A 77 -3.20 4.80 -10.36
C VAL A 77 -3.04 3.97 -11.63
N VAL A 78 -1.97 3.17 -11.70
CA VAL A 78 -1.57 2.42 -12.89
C VAL A 78 -1.94 0.94 -12.73
N ARG A 79 -2.26 0.28 -13.84
CA ARG A 79 -2.44 -1.17 -13.88
C ARG A 79 -1.08 -1.84 -13.77
N VAL A 80 -0.86 -2.60 -12.71
CA VAL A 80 0.42 -3.25 -12.39
C VAL A 80 0.87 -4.20 -13.50
N GLU A 81 -0.08 -4.74 -14.27
CA GLU A 81 0.19 -5.62 -15.42
C GLU A 81 1.05 -4.92 -16.49
N ASN A 82 0.85 -3.62 -16.68
CA ASN A 82 1.52 -2.80 -17.69
C ASN A 82 2.86 -2.22 -17.21
N VAL A 83 3.22 -2.44 -15.94
CA VAL A 83 4.47 -1.95 -15.38
C VAL A 83 5.60 -2.87 -15.83
N SER A 84 6.64 -2.28 -16.41
CA SER A 84 7.90 -2.96 -16.71
C SER A 84 8.83 -2.88 -15.51
N ASN A 85 9.65 -3.90 -15.29
CA ASN A 85 10.63 -3.96 -14.20
C ASN A 85 9.98 -3.63 -12.83
N ALA A 86 8.94 -4.37 -12.45
CA ALA A 86 8.20 -4.13 -11.21
C ALA A 86 9.06 -4.35 -9.94
N GLU A 87 10.13 -5.12 -10.05
CA GLU A 87 11.10 -5.47 -9.02
C GLU A 87 11.73 -4.22 -8.40
N GLN A 88 11.95 -3.17 -9.20
CA GLN A 88 12.58 -1.92 -8.74
C GLN A 88 11.75 -1.16 -7.69
N TYR A 89 10.44 -1.40 -7.62
CA TYR A 89 9.53 -0.70 -6.70
C TYR A 89 9.36 -1.44 -5.36
N ILE A 90 9.84 -2.68 -5.26
CA ILE A 90 9.70 -3.51 -4.06
C ILE A 90 10.44 -2.96 -2.85
N PRO A 91 11.65 -2.38 -2.96
CA PRO A 91 12.27 -1.68 -1.84
C PRO A 91 11.36 -0.62 -1.22
N ALA A 92 10.68 0.18 -2.05
CA ALA A 92 9.78 1.24 -1.60
C ALA A 92 8.47 0.71 -0.98
N VAL A 93 8.03 -0.50 -1.36
CA VAL A 93 6.93 -1.22 -0.71
C VAL A 93 7.36 -1.68 0.68
N LEU A 94 8.53 -2.30 0.79
CA LEU A 94 9.07 -2.81 2.04
C LEU A 94 9.38 -1.68 3.03
N GLU A 95 9.81 -0.51 2.56
CA GLU A 95 10.01 0.68 3.39
C GLU A 95 8.71 1.22 3.99
N ARG A 96 7.60 1.20 3.23
CA ARG A 96 6.28 1.65 3.70
C ARG A 96 5.58 0.66 4.63
N CYS A 97 6.02 -0.60 4.64
CA CYS A 97 5.39 -1.67 5.40
C CYS A 97 6.22 -2.05 6.62
N GLN A 98 5.59 -2.28 7.77
CA GLN A 98 6.33 -2.87 8.89
C GLN A 98 6.68 -4.33 8.57
N VAL A 99 7.94 -4.72 8.83
CA VAL A 99 8.47 -6.08 8.57
C VAL A 99 7.53 -7.16 9.11
N LYS A 100 7.04 -7.01 10.35
CA LYS A 100 6.11 -7.94 11.00
C LYS A 100 4.80 -8.17 10.21
N HIS A 101 4.31 -7.16 9.50
CA HIS A 101 3.10 -7.29 8.68
C HIS A 101 3.38 -8.04 7.39
N VAL A 102 4.52 -7.79 6.76
CA VAL A 102 4.97 -8.50 5.56
C VAL A 102 5.22 -9.98 5.91
N GLU A 103 5.93 -10.25 7.00
CA GLU A 103 6.19 -11.61 7.49
C GLU A 103 4.89 -12.37 7.76
N ARG A 104 3.92 -11.75 8.43
CA ARG A 104 2.62 -12.37 8.68
C ARG A 104 1.83 -12.63 7.41
N THR A 105 1.88 -11.73 6.44
CA THR A 105 1.07 -11.81 5.21
C THR A 105 1.58 -12.90 4.28
N TYR A 106 2.90 -13.04 4.18
CA TYR A 106 3.54 -14.00 3.27
C TYR A 106 4.11 -15.23 3.96
N GLU A 107 4.14 -15.26 5.30
CA GLU A 107 4.74 -16.30 6.16
C GLU A 107 6.14 -16.70 5.65
N ILE A 108 6.95 -15.67 5.41
CA ILE A 108 8.39 -15.72 5.15
C ILE A 108 9.05 -14.74 6.10
N SER A 109 10.31 -14.97 6.46
CA SER A 109 11.04 -14.17 7.44
C SER A 109 12.54 -14.19 7.15
N GLY A 110 13.26 -13.17 7.59
CA GLY A 110 14.73 -13.16 7.52
C GLY A 110 15.32 -12.85 6.16
N TRP A 111 14.58 -12.17 5.27
CA TRP A 111 15.15 -11.64 4.03
C TRP A 111 16.11 -10.48 4.32
N LYS A 112 17.16 -10.34 3.50
CA LYS A 112 18.17 -9.28 3.65
C LYS A 112 17.85 -8.05 2.81
N ASP A 113 17.40 -8.27 1.59
CA ASP A 113 17.07 -7.23 0.62
C ASP A 113 15.77 -7.57 -0.13
N ALA A 114 15.34 -6.67 -1.00
CA ALA A 114 14.12 -6.84 -1.78
C ALA A 114 14.20 -8.03 -2.75
N THR A 115 15.39 -8.31 -3.29
CA THR A 115 15.61 -9.42 -4.23
C THR A 115 15.49 -10.76 -3.54
N ASP A 116 16.16 -10.94 -2.40
CA ASP A 116 16.07 -12.10 -1.52
C ASP A 116 14.62 -12.35 -1.09
N PHE A 117 13.90 -11.28 -0.70
CA PHE A 117 12.46 -11.34 -0.41
C PHE A 117 11.66 -11.90 -1.60
N LEU A 118 11.88 -11.39 -2.81
CA LEU A 118 11.19 -11.87 -4.02
C LEU A 118 11.53 -13.33 -4.32
N GLN A 119 12.79 -13.74 -4.20
CA GLN A 119 13.23 -15.12 -4.44
C GLN A 119 12.64 -16.10 -3.42
N MET A 120 12.65 -15.75 -2.14
CA MET A 120 12.02 -16.55 -1.08
C MET A 120 10.53 -16.71 -1.34
N LEU A 121 9.85 -15.62 -1.72
CA LEU A 121 8.42 -15.63 -2.02
C LEU A 121 8.10 -16.44 -3.28
N ALA A 122 8.91 -16.31 -4.33
CA ALA A 122 8.79 -17.07 -5.58
C ALA A 122 8.88 -18.58 -5.34
N ARG A 123 9.90 -19.01 -4.58
CA ARG A 123 10.10 -20.42 -4.21
C ARG A 123 8.95 -20.94 -3.37
N LYS A 124 8.48 -20.17 -2.38
CA LYS A 124 7.34 -20.56 -1.55
C LYS A 124 6.05 -20.72 -2.36
N GLN A 125 5.80 -19.82 -3.32
CA GLN A 125 4.59 -19.86 -4.15
C GLN A 125 4.69 -20.82 -5.36
N GLY A 126 5.85 -21.45 -5.58
CA GLY A 126 6.09 -22.26 -6.77
C GLY A 126 6.10 -21.46 -8.08
N ARG A 127 6.34 -20.14 -8.02
CA ARG A 127 6.45 -19.25 -9.20
C ARG A 127 7.88 -19.29 -9.72
N LEU A 128 8.20 -20.35 -10.45
CA LEU A 128 9.52 -20.57 -11.03
C LEU A 128 9.41 -20.59 -12.56
N LEU A 129 10.43 -20.04 -13.22
CA LEU A 129 10.63 -20.15 -14.65
C LEU A 129 11.15 -21.54 -15.01
N LYS A 130 11.24 -21.81 -16.32
CA LYS A 130 11.91 -23.01 -16.82
C LYS A 130 13.36 -23.05 -16.30
N GLY A 131 13.75 -24.18 -15.74
CA GLY A 131 15.07 -24.35 -15.09
C GLY A 131 15.06 -24.15 -13.57
N GLY A 132 13.93 -23.80 -12.97
CA GLY A 132 13.81 -23.64 -11.51
C GLY A 132 14.25 -22.27 -10.98
N GLU A 133 14.51 -21.33 -11.89
CA GLU A 133 14.84 -19.94 -11.55
C GLU A 133 13.60 -19.20 -11.01
N PRO A 134 13.72 -18.45 -9.91
CA PRO A 134 12.65 -17.59 -9.39
C PRO A 134 12.10 -16.59 -10.41
N ASP A 135 10.78 -16.53 -10.60
CA ASP A 135 10.14 -15.49 -11.41
C ASP A 135 9.93 -14.20 -10.59
N GLU A 136 11.00 -13.41 -10.45
CA GLU A 136 10.98 -12.18 -9.66
C GLU A 136 9.95 -11.16 -10.19
N SER A 137 9.78 -11.06 -11.51
CA SER A 137 8.89 -10.08 -12.14
C SER A 137 7.42 -10.33 -11.84
N SER A 138 6.99 -11.57 -12.00
CA SER A 138 5.61 -11.99 -11.71
C SER A 138 5.29 -11.84 -10.22
N VAL A 139 6.26 -12.18 -9.36
CA VAL A 139 6.12 -12.04 -7.90
C VAL A 139 6.10 -10.57 -7.50
N ALA A 140 6.94 -9.72 -8.08
CA ALA A 140 6.94 -8.28 -7.80
C ALA A 140 5.60 -7.64 -8.18
N LYS A 141 5.05 -7.96 -9.35
CA LYS A 141 3.70 -7.51 -9.75
C LYS A 141 2.63 -8.01 -8.78
N HIS A 142 2.75 -9.23 -8.27
CA HIS A 142 1.85 -9.76 -7.25
C HIS A 142 1.92 -8.94 -5.95
N VAL A 143 3.13 -8.65 -5.47
CA VAL A 143 3.36 -7.89 -4.23
C VAL A 143 2.82 -6.47 -4.34
N VAL A 144 3.09 -5.76 -5.44
CA VAL A 144 2.55 -4.40 -5.67
C VAL A 144 1.02 -4.41 -5.73
N ARG A 145 0.42 -5.44 -6.33
CA ARG A 145 -1.04 -5.62 -6.36
C ARG A 145 -1.59 -5.85 -4.95
N ASP A 146 -0.95 -6.70 -4.16
CA ASP A 146 -1.34 -6.99 -2.77
C ASP A 146 -1.24 -5.75 -1.89
N PHE A 147 -0.19 -4.94 -2.07
CA PHE A 147 0.01 -3.64 -1.42
C PHE A 147 -1.15 -2.68 -1.74
N ASN A 148 -1.45 -2.48 -3.03
CA ASN A 148 -2.52 -1.58 -3.47
C ASN A 148 -3.92 -2.05 -3.07
N ARG A 149 -4.14 -3.36 -2.89
CA ARG A 149 -5.42 -3.93 -2.45
C ARG A 149 -5.57 -3.96 -0.92
N GLY A 150 -4.55 -3.54 -0.18
CA GLY A 150 -4.57 -3.54 1.29
C GLY A 150 -4.45 -4.94 1.90
N LYS A 151 -3.93 -5.93 1.17
CA LYS A 151 -3.63 -7.25 1.74
C LYS A 151 -2.46 -7.17 2.72
N ILE A 152 -1.47 -6.35 2.40
CA ILE A 152 -0.40 -5.96 3.32
C ILE A 152 -0.88 -4.70 4.06
N PRO A 153 -1.05 -4.74 5.40
CA PRO A 153 -1.41 -3.55 6.15
C PRO A 153 -0.28 -2.51 6.14
N TRP A 154 -0.61 -1.28 5.73
CA TRP A 154 0.29 -0.12 5.78
C TRP A 154 -0.51 1.18 5.92
N PHE A 155 0.13 2.22 6.43
CA PHE A 155 -0.42 3.58 6.50
C PHE A 155 0.72 4.59 6.66
N VAL A 156 0.47 5.85 6.26
CA VAL A 156 1.38 6.97 6.52
C VAL A 156 0.95 7.66 7.80
N LEU A 157 1.91 8.03 8.65
CA LEU A 157 1.63 8.79 9.86
C LEU A 157 1.22 10.23 9.52
N PRO A 158 0.30 10.84 10.28
CA PRO A 158 0.02 12.26 10.13
C PRO A 158 1.21 13.11 10.63
N PRO A 159 1.37 14.35 10.14
CA PRO A 159 2.53 15.22 10.44
C PRO A 159 2.84 15.41 11.93
N GLU A 160 1.83 15.43 12.79
CA GLU A 160 2.00 15.66 14.24
C GLU A 160 2.59 14.46 15.00
N LYS A 161 2.62 13.27 14.40
CA LYS A 161 3.09 12.04 15.07
C LYS A 161 4.51 11.62 14.66
N GLU A 162 5.06 12.20 13.60
CA GLU A 162 6.40 11.83 13.13
C GLU A 162 7.49 12.26 14.11
N GLU A 163 7.34 13.41 14.77
CA GLU A 163 8.33 13.91 15.73
C GLU A 163 8.28 13.12 17.05
N GLU A 164 7.08 12.80 17.55
CA GLU A 164 6.91 12.06 18.79
C GLU A 164 7.30 10.57 18.68
N GLU A 165 7.02 9.91 17.55
CA GLU A 165 7.32 8.49 17.37
C GLU A 165 8.81 8.26 17.06
N LYS A 166 9.46 9.14 16.29
CA LYS A 166 10.92 9.12 16.11
C LYS A 166 11.65 9.30 17.45
N ALA A 167 11.20 10.25 18.27
CA ALA A 167 11.73 10.44 19.61
C ALA A 167 11.53 9.21 20.52
N LYS A 168 10.37 8.52 20.43
CA LYS A 168 10.09 7.29 21.19
C LYS A 168 10.87 6.08 20.67
N GLU A 169 11.15 5.98 19.38
CA GLU A 169 12.00 4.93 18.80
C GLU A 169 13.48 5.13 19.14
N GLU A 170 13.98 6.37 19.06
CA GLU A 170 15.34 6.72 19.48
C GLU A 170 15.55 6.44 20.97
N ASP A 171 14.58 6.78 21.81
CA ASP A 171 14.64 6.53 23.27
C ASP A 171 14.52 5.03 23.62
N LYS A 172 13.84 4.22 22.78
CA LYS A 172 13.84 2.75 22.92
C LYS A 172 15.14 2.12 22.45
N ASN A 173 15.75 2.65 21.38
CA ASN A 173 17.01 2.14 20.85
C ASN A 173 18.21 2.51 21.74
N SER A 174 18.19 3.70 22.35
CA SER A 174 19.20 4.12 23.33
C SER A 174 19.15 3.27 24.61
N LYS A 175 17.94 2.93 25.10
CA LYS A 175 17.73 2.04 26.25
C LYS A 175 18.16 0.60 25.97
N LYS A 176 17.97 0.09 24.74
CA LYS A 176 18.47 -1.23 24.33
C LYS A 176 20.00 -1.29 24.20
N ARG A 177 20.63 -0.25 23.66
CA ARG A 177 22.10 -0.17 23.54
C ARG A 177 22.79 -0.08 24.90
N SER A 178 22.26 0.74 25.81
CA SER A 178 22.78 0.85 27.18
C SER A 178 22.67 -0.45 27.99
N GLN A 179 21.58 -1.21 27.83
CA GLN A 179 21.44 -2.53 28.47
C GLN A 179 22.41 -3.58 27.91
N GLN A 180 22.68 -3.56 26.60
CA GLN A 180 23.67 -4.46 25.99
C GLN A 180 25.11 -4.14 26.44
N ASP A 181 25.45 -2.86 26.56
CA ASP A 181 26.78 -2.44 27.02
C ASP A 181 27.01 -2.81 28.50
N GLU A 182 26.00 -2.69 29.36
CA GLU A 182 26.08 -3.12 30.76
C GLU A 182 26.24 -4.64 30.91
N GLU A 183 25.56 -5.46 30.10
CA GLU A 183 25.71 -6.93 30.11
C GLU A 183 27.11 -7.36 29.65
N VAL A 184 27.67 -6.70 28.64
CA VAL A 184 29.02 -7.01 28.13
C VAL A 184 30.11 -6.63 29.15
N VAL A 185 29.94 -5.53 29.89
CA VAL A 185 30.87 -5.10 30.94
C VAL A 185 30.82 -6.04 32.16
N ASN A 186 29.63 -6.50 32.57
CA ASN A 186 29.49 -7.46 33.67
C ASN A 186 30.03 -8.85 33.31
N ALA A 187 29.83 -9.32 32.07
CA ALA A 187 30.38 -10.59 31.61
C ALA A 187 31.92 -10.61 31.63
N LYS A 188 32.57 -9.48 31.31
CA LYS A 188 34.04 -9.34 31.37
C LYS A 188 34.59 -9.31 32.79
N LYS A 189 33.86 -8.74 33.76
CA LYS A 189 34.26 -8.73 35.18
C LYS A 189 34.18 -10.12 35.83
N SER A 190 33.28 -10.99 35.38
CA SER A 190 33.15 -12.35 35.94
C SER A 190 34.26 -13.32 35.52
N LYS A 191 35.04 -13.01 34.46
CA LYS A 191 36.10 -13.88 33.93
C LYS A 191 37.50 -13.55 34.47
N THR A 192 37.61 -12.57 35.37
CA THR A 192 38.90 -12.08 35.91
C THR A 192 39.07 -12.34 37.42
N ASN A 193 38.23 -13.20 38.01
CA ASN A 193 38.40 -13.74 39.37
C ASN A 193 38.64 -15.25 39.31
#